data_AF-A0A0D2VB36-F1
#
_entry.id   AF-A0A0D2VB36-F1
#
_cell.length_a   1.000
_cell.length_b   1.000
_cell.length_c   1.000
_cell.angle_alpha   90.00
_cell.angle_beta   90.00
_cell.angle_gamma   90.00
#
_symmetry.space_group_name_H-M   'P 1'
#
loop_
_entity.id
_entity.type
_entity.pdbx_description
1 polymer ?
#
loop_
_entity_poly.entity_id
_entity_poly.type
_entity_poly.pdbx_seq_one_letter_code
_entity_poly.pdbx_strand_id
1 'polypeptide(L)'
;MWESETESVRGREFGNGFFSSTKHGFNTDGFQLKGQSWYVATDIPSDLLIQVGDINFHLHKYPLLSRSGKMNRLIYDSKDPDLKRIVFEDLPGGSEAFELAAKFCYGLAVDLTAGNISGLRCAAEYLEMTEDLEEGNLVFKTEAFLSYVVLSSWRDSIVVLKSCEKLSPWAENLQIARRCSESIAWKACANPKGIKWAYTGKPSNVSSPKWNDLKDSSPSRNQHVPPDWWFEDVSILRIDHFVRVITAIKVKGMRFELIGAAIMHYAAKWLPCLIQDVELQADEMSISSHSNSWKGGFHMIIPGTKDDNLSIQAKDQRTIVESLISIVPPQKDSVSCGFLLRLLRAANMLKVAPALVTELEKRVGMQLEQATLADLLIPNYNKSETSYDVDLVQRLLEHFLVQEQTDSSSPSRRSFSDKQMYEGTHRGNNLNPKSRVARLVDSYLTEVSRDRNLLMTKFQVLAEALPESSRTCDDGLYRAIDSYLKVIYLTYRCENIISRKIFKKKV
;
A
#
# COMPACT_ATOMS: atom_id res chain seq x y z
N MET A 1 -31.96 -10.74 49.03
CA MET A 1 -32.59 -10.52 50.34
C MET A 1 -31.57 -9.71 51.14
N TRP A 2 -31.80 -8.38 51.26
CA TRP A 2 -31.27 -7.43 52.26
C TRP A 2 -29.76 -7.12 52.22
N GLU A 3 -29.27 -5.89 52.38
CA GLU A 3 -29.83 -4.53 52.40
C GLU A 3 -28.64 -3.55 52.33
N SER A 4 -28.90 -2.33 51.86
CA SER A 4 -27.98 -1.21 51.81
C SER A 4 -28.00 -0.44 53.13
N GLU A 5 -26.86 0.12 53.57
CA GLU A 5 -26.85 1.25 54.50
C GLU A 5 -25.98 2.39 53.96
N THR A 6 -26.66 3.50 53.71
CA THR A 6 -26.12 4.83 53.47
C THR A 6 -26.39 5.65 54.72
N GLU A 7 -25.38 6.27 55.32
CA GLU A 7 -25.56 7.42 56.21
C GLU A 7 -24.90 8.65 55.62
N SER A 8 -25.69 9.71 55.50
CA SER A 8 -25.26 11.07 55.23
C SER A 8 -25.75 11.97 56.36
N VAL A 9 -24.89 12.82 56.91
CA VAL A 9 -25.32 14.05 57.61
C VAL A 9 -24.33 15.19 57.30
N ARG A 10 -24.93 16.35 56.97
CA ARG A 10 -24.34 17.63 56.55
C ARG A 10 -23.70 18.44 57.69
N GLY A 11 -22.60 19.13 57.37
CA GLY A 11 -22.54 20.61 57.28
C GLY A 11 -22.00 21.44 58.46
N ARG A 12 -20.91 22.19 58.22
CA ARG A 12 -20.83 23.69 58.26
C ARG A 12 -19.41 24.23 57.94
N GLU A 13 -19.39 25.30 57.15
CA GLU A 13 -18.29 26.20 56.72
C GLU A 13 -17.75 27.03 57.91
N PHE A 14 -16.57 27.67 57.98
CA PHE A 14 -15.76 28.51 57.06
C PHE A 14 -14.30 28.60 57.59
N GLY A 15 -13.33 28.89 56.71
CA GLY A 15 -12.01 29.41 57.13
C GLY A 15 -10.95 29.43 56.02
N ASN A 16 -10.80 30.57 55.36
CA ASN A 16 -9.74 30.86 54.38
C ASN A 16 -8.36 30.85 55.05
N GLY A 17 -7.39 30.13 54.49
CA GLY A 17 -6.01 30.09 54.97
C GLY A 17 -5.06 29.53 53.92
N PHE A 18 -4.48 30.42 53.14
CA PHE A 18 -3.37 30.16 52.22
C PHE A 18 -2.17 29.63 53.03
N PHE A 19 -1.81 28.35 52.88
CA PHE A 19 -0.50 27.85 53.30
C PHE A 19 0.09 26.96 52.22
N SER A 20 1.20 27.46 51.67
CA SER A 20 2.15 26.82 50.79
C SER A 20 2.54 25.43 51.30
N SER A 21 2.02 24.38 50.66
CA SER A 21 2.62 23.05 50.72
C SER A 21 3.62 22.94 49.58
N THR A 22 4.90 23.13 49.91
CA THR A 22 6.04 22.61 49.14
C THR A 22 5.87 21.09 49.04
N LYS A 23 5.10 20.64 48.05
CA LYS A 23 5.17 19.28 47.54
C LYS A 23 6.54 19.13 46.89
N HIS A 24 7.49 18.56 47.62
CA HIS A 24 8.56 17.79 46.99
C HIS A 24 7.87 16.73 46.13
N GLY A 25 7.97 16.89 44.81
CA GLY A 25 7.60 15.84 43.89
C GLY A 25 8.44 14.63 44.22
N PHE A 26 7.79 13.55 44.64
CA PHE A 26 8.41 12.24 44.67
C PHE A 26 8.83 11.93 43.23
N ASN A 27 10.13 11.95 42.97
CA ASN A 27 10.71 11.63 41.68
C ASN A 27 10.51 10.11 41.48
N THR A 28 9.48 9.73 40.72
CA THR A 28 9.11 8.33 40.48
C THR A 28 9.96 7.63 39.43
N ASP A 29 10.90 8.34 38.79
CA ASP A 29 11.80 7.75 37.81
C ASP A 29 13.11 7.31 38.48
N GLY A 30 13.20 6.02 38.78
CA GLY A 30 14.44 5.39 39.26
C GLY A 30 15.60 5.42 38.26
N PHE A 31 15.40 5.97 37.05
CA PHE A 31 16.40 6.14 36.01
C PHE A 31 16.49 7.63 35.62
N GLN A 32 17.71 8.15 35.53
CA GLN A 32 18.00 9.53 35.15
C GLN A 32 18.83 9.55 33.86
N LEU A 33 18.36 10.28 32.85
CA LEU A 33 19.09 10.50 31.62
C LEU A 33 20.03 11.72 31.76
N LYS A 34 21.32 11.53 31.51
CA LYS A 34 22.33 12.59 31.46
C LYS A 34 23.08 12.48 30.13
N GLY A 35 22.72 13.35 29.18
CA GLY A 35 23.25 13.26 27.80
C GLY A 35 22.78 11.98 27.12
N GLN A 36 23.73 11.16 26.64
CA GLN A 36 23.46 9.84 26.03
C GLN A 36 23.66 8.69 27.03
N SER A 37 23.56 8.97 28.33
CA SER A 37 23.85 7.98 29.37
C SER A 37 22.74 7.93 30.43
N TRP A 38 22.17 6.74 30.61
CA TRP A 38 21.20 6.43 31.64
C TRP A 38 21.91 5.99 32.92
N TYR A 39 21.47 6.55 34.05
CA TYR A 39 21.97 6.20 35.39
C TYR A 39 20.80 5.79 36.27
N VAL A 40 21.00 4.78 37.11
CA VAL A 40 20.01 4.44 38.13
C VAL A 40 20.15 5.42 39.30
N ALA A 41 19.03 5.94 39.80
CA ALA A 41 18.96 6.86 40.92
C ALA A 41 19.16 6.12 42.26
N THR A 42 20.38 5.65 42.50
CA THR A 42 20.80 4.96 43.73
C THR A 42 22.07 5.57 44.30
N ASP A 43 22.25 5.47 45.62
CA ASP A 43 23.48 5.91 46.31
C ASP A 43 24.67 4.97 46.08
N ILE A 44 24.45 3.84 45.40
CA ILE A 44 25.46 2.82 45.08
C ILE A 44 26.02 3.09 43.67
N PRO A 45 27.36 3.02 43.46
CA PRO A 45 27.94 3.17 42.14
C PRO A 45 27.62 1.96 41.24
N SER A 46 27.35 2.24 39.96
CA SER A 46 27.12 1.21 38.93
C SER A 46 28.34 0.31 38.76
N ASP A 47 28.13 -1.00 38.70
CA ASP A 47 29.18 -2.01 38.49
C ASP A 47 29.17 -2.60 37.06
N LEU A 48 28.25 -2.14 36.20
CA LEU A 48 28.09 -2.58 34.83
C LEU A 48 27.72 -1.41 33.90
N LEU A 49 28.41 -1.32 32.77
CA LEU A 49 28.11 -0.43 31.66
C LEU A 49 27.58 -1.27 30.48
N ILE A 50 26.34 -1.03 30.06
CA ILE A 50 25.79 -1.62 28.84
C ILE A 50 25.66 -0.53 27.78
N GLN A 51 26.22 -0.76 26.61
CA GLN A 51 26.07 0.13 25.47
C GLN A 51 25.12 -0.50 24.45
N VAL A 52 24.09 0.24 24.03
CA VAL A 52 23.16 -0.14 22.96
C VAL A 52 23.16 0.97 21.92
N GLY A 53 23.80 0.72 20.78
CA GLY A 53 24.08 1.77 19.79
C GLY A 53 24.87 2.94 20.42
N ASP A 54 24.33 4.15 20.32
CA ASP A 54 24.96 5.38 20.84
C ASP A 54 24.58 5.67 22.31
N ILE A 55 23.77 4.83 22.95
CA ILE A 55 23.29 5.06 24.31
C ILE A 55 23.99 4.14 25.30
N ASN A 56 24.45 4.73 26.39
CA ASN A 56 25.10 4.04 27.51
C ASN A 56 24.13 3.87 28.68
N PHE A 57 24.19 2.73 29.36
CA PHE A 57 23.39 2.40 30.52
C PHE A 57 24.31 1.99 31.67
N HIS A 58 24.37 2.81 32.72
CA HIS A 58 25.11 2.55 33.94
C HIS A 58 24.20 1.81 34.93
N LEU A 59 24.38 0.50 35.02
CA LEU A 59 23.51 -0.44 35.70
C LEU A 59 24.27 -1.27 36.75
N HIS A 60 23.51 -2.14 37.43
CA HIS A 60 23.98 -3.09 38.42
C HIS A 60 23.84 -4.51 37.84
N LYS A 61 24.82 -5.38 38.08
CA LYS A 61 24.80 -6.77 37.60
C LYS A 61 23.59 -7.54 38.14
N TYR A 62 23.34 -7.46 39.44
CA TYR A 62 22.36 -8.32 40.12
C TYR A 62 20.91 -8.22 39.56
N PRO A 63 20.30 -7.02 39.39
CA PRO A 63 18.95 -6.90 38.83
C PRO A 63 18.80 -7.49 37.42
N LEU A 64 19.85 -7.44 36.60
CA LEU A 64 19.83 -7.99 35.25
C LEU A 64 20.01 -9.51 35.26
N LEU A 65 20.92 -10.01 36.10
CA LEU A 65 21.22 -11.45 36.22
C LEU A 65 20.02 -12.26 36.70
N SER A 66 19.20 -11.70 37.59
CA SER A 66 18.02 -12.39 38.13
C SER A 66 16.90 -12.56 37.09
N ARG A 67 16.88 -11.73 36.04
CA ARG A 67 15.74 -11.64 35.11
C ARG A 67 16.09 -11.89 33.64
N SER A 68 17.37 -11.91 33.27
CA SER A 68 17.84 -12.13 31.89
C SER A 68 18.83 -13.29 31.81
N GLY A 69 18.46 -14.34 31.08
CA GLY A 69 19.30 -15.52 30.86
C GLY A 69 20.54 -15.20 30.04
N LYS A 70 20.39 -14.30 29.06
CA LYS A 70 21.51 -13.84 28.24
C LYS A 70 22.53 -13.03 29.04
N MET A 71 22.07 -12.18 29.95
CA MET A 71 22.97 -11.46 30.85
C MET A 71 23.69 -12.38 31.81
N ASN A 72 22.97 -13.41 32.29
CA ASN A 72 23.57 -14.47 33.10
C ASN A 72 24.75 -15.11 32.36
N ARG A 73 24.51 -15.60 31.14
CA ARG A 73 25.57 -16.21 30.32
C ARG A 73 26.71 -15.25 29.98
N LEU A 74 26.42 -14.04 29.51
CA LEU A 74 27.47 -13.10 29.10
C LEU A 74 28.39 -12.69 30.26
N ILE A 75 27.88 -12.61 31.48
CA ILE A 75 28.67 -12.25 32.65
C ILE A 75 29.41 -13.47 33.22
N TYR A 76 28.74 -14.63 33.35
CA TYR A 76 29.35 -15.85 33.92
C TYR A 76 30.33 -16.56 32.97
N ASP A 77 30.05 -16.58 31.66
CA ASP A 77 30.94 -17.20 30.67
C ASP A 77 32.16 -16.32 30.36
N SER A 78 32.17 -15.07 30.84
CA SER A 78 33.32 -14.20 30.69
C SER A 78 34.48 -14.69 31.58
N LYS A 79 35.65 -14.90 30.98
CA LYS A 79 36.88 -15.23 31.72
C LYS A 79 37.47 -14.03 32.48
N ASP A 80 36.84 -12.87 32.37
CA ASP A 80 37.27 -11.61 32.97
C ASP A 80 36.39 -11.32 34.21
N PRO A 81 36.90 -11.52 35.44
CA PRO A 81 36.15 -11.21 36.65
C PRO A 81 35.83 -9.70 36.79
N ASP A 82 36.54 -8.84 36.05
CA ASP A 82 36.36 -7.38 36.02
C ASP A 82 35.55 -6.90 34.81
N LEU A 83 34.79 -7.78 34.13
CA LEU A 83 33.93 -7.36 33.02
C LEU A 83 32.96 -6.27 33.51
N LYS A 84 33.24 -5.04 33.07
CA LYS A 84 32.50 -3.82 33.40
C LYS A 84 31.72 -3.28 32.22
N ARG A 85 31.93 -3.81 31.01
CA ARG A 85 31.30 -3.30 29.79
C ARG A 85 30.76 -4.41 28.90
N ILE A 86 29.51 -4.27 28.47
CA ILE A 86 28.86 -5.11 27.47
C ILE A 86 28.34 -4.20 26.36
N VAL A 87 28.52 -4.60 25.10
CA VAL A 87 28.05 -3.84 23.94
C VAL A 87 27.05 -4.69 23.16
N PHE A 88 25.89 -4.13 22.88
CA PHE A 88 24.88 -4.70 22.01
C PHE A 88 24.78 -3.86 20.73
N GLU A 89 25.28 -4.41 19.62
CA GLU A 89 25.23 -3.75 18.32
C GLU A 89 23.85 -3.93 17.65
N ASP A 90 23.26 -5.13 17.74
CA ASP A 90 22.02 -5.49 17.03
C ASP A 90 20.87 -5.89 17.98
N LEU A 91 20.62 -5.12 19.04
CA LEU A 91 19.49 -5.40 19.93
C LEU A 91 18.16 -5.02 19.24
N PRO A 92 17.22 -5.96 19.05
CA PRO A 92 15.95 -5.65 18.40
C PRO A 92 15.11 -4.69 19.24
N GLY A 93 14.59 -3.64 18.62
CA GLY A 93 13.90 -2.55 19.31
C GLY A 93 14.82 -1.46 19.87
N GLY A 94 16.14 -1.64 19.75
CA GLY A 94 17.14 -0.64 20.08
C GLY A 94 17.19 -0.25 21.57
N SER A 95 17.80 0.89 21.84
CA SER A 95 17.99 1.41 23.20
C SER A 95 16.68 1.67 23.94
N GLU A 96 15.62 2.07 23.21
CA GLU A 96 14.29 2.31 23.80
C GLU A 96 13.68 1.03 24.39
N ALA A 97 13.76 -0.09 23.66
CA ALA A 97 13.28 -1.37 24.16
C ALA A 97 14.15 -1.88 25.32
N PHE A 98 15.47 -1.68 25.24
CA PHE A 98 16.38 -2.05 26.32
C PHE A 98 16.14 -1.23 27.60
N GLU A 99 15.83 0.06 27.50
CA GLU A 99 15.49 0.90 28.66
C GLU A 99 14.30 0.32 29.43
N LEU A 100 13.23 -0.05 28.73
CA LEU A 100 12.04 -0.65 29.34
C LEU A 100 12.37 -2.02 29.96
N ALA A 101 13.18 -2.84 29.28
CA ALA A 101 13.63 -4.12 29.82
C ALA A 101 14.51 -3.93 31.08
N ALA A 102 15.39 -2.93 31.09
CA ALA A 102 16.21 -2.60 32.25
C ALA A 102 15.34 -2.08 33.41
N LYS A 103 14.40 -1.18 33.16
CA LYS A 103 13.42 -0.72 34.17
C LYS A 103 12.66 -1.91 34.76
N PHE A 104 12.22 -2.84 33.91
CA PHE A 104 11.61 -4.10 34.36
C PHE A 104 12.54 -4.87 35.28
N CYS A 105 13.82 -5.06 34.92
CA CYS A 105 14.78 -5.77 35.75
C CYS A 105 14.94 -5.17 37.16
N TYR A 106 14.78 -3.85 37.30
CA TYR A 106 14.82 -3.13 38.57
C TYR A 106 13.50 -3.15 39.36
N GLY A 107 12.49 -3.87 38.88
CA GLY A 107 11.18 -3.92 39.52
C GLY A 107 10.33 -2.67 39.31
N LEU A 108 10.71 -1.79 38.38
CA LEU A 108 9.93 -0.62 38.03
C LEU A 108 8.73 -1.03 37.15
N ALA A 109 7.62 -0.32 37.30
CA ALA A 109 6.47 -0.50 36.42
C ALA A 109 6.84 -0.08 34.99
N VAL A 110 6.50 -0.93 34.02
CA VAL A 110 6.75 -0.69 32.60
C VAL A 110 5.41 -0.52 31.90
N ASP A 111 5.20 0.65 31.30
CA ASP A 111 3.99 0.95 30.55
C ASP A 111 4.04 0.30 29.17
N LEU A 112 3.22 -0.74 28.97
CA LEU A 112 3.08 -1.42 27.68
C LEU A 112 2.10 -0.66 26.79
N THR A 113 2.53 -0.35 25.56
CA THR A 113 1.75 0.38 24.57
C THR A 113 1.89 -0.25 23.18
N ALA A 114 0.96 0.03 22.27
CA ALA A 114 1.07 -0.43 20.88
C ALA A 114 2.35 0.06 20.17
N GLY A 115 2.91 1.19 20.61
CA GLY A 115 4.14 1.75 20.03
C GLY A 115 5.41 1.02 20.43
N ASN A 116 5.50 0.53 21.68
CA ASN A 116 6.73 -0.08 22.22
C ASN A 116 6.71 -1.62 22.25
N ILE A 117 5.52 -2.23 22.21
CA ILE A 117 5.37 -3.66 22.54
C ILE A 117 6.10 -4.61 21.58
N SER A 118 6.13 -4.32 20.28
CA SER A 118 6.80 -5.17 19.30
C SER A 118 8.31 -5.20 19.53
N GLY A 119 8.91 -4.02 19.72
CA GLY A 119 10.33 -3.88 20.04
C GLY A 119 10.67 -4.53 21.37
N LEU A 120 9.86 -4.29 22.40
CA LEU A 120 10.06 -4.87 23.73
C LEU A 120 9.92 -6.39 23.75
N ARG A 121 8.93 -6.96 23.04
CA ARG A 121 8.76 -8.41 22.91
C ARG A 121 9.98 -9.05 22.22
N CYS A 122 10.52 -8.41 21.19
CA CYS A 122 11.73 -8.89 20.51
C CYS A 122 12.97 -8.75 21.40
N ALA A 123 13.13 -7.64 22.12
CA ALA A 123 14.22 -7.43 23.07
C ALA A 123 14.17 -8.44 24.22
N ALA A 124 12.98 -8.71 24.76
CA ALA A 124 12.78 -9.68 25.84
C ALA A 124 13.15 -11.10 25.39
N GLU A 125 12.82 -11.48 24.15
CA GLU A 125 13.29 -12.74 23.55
C GLU A 125 14.81 -12.76 23.42
N TYR A 126 15.38 -11.69 22.85
CA TYR A 126 16.83 -11.58 22.65
C TYR A 126 17.60 -11.69 23.96
N LEU A 127 17.06 -11.11 25.04
CA LEU A 127 17.64 -11.11 26.39
C LEU A 127 17.31 -12.38 27.19
N GLU A 128 16.54 -13.31 26.63
CA GLU A 128 16.14 -14.56 27.27
C GLU A 128 15.45 -14.29 28.63
N MET A 129 14.49 -13.36 28.64
CA MET A 129 13.73 -12.97 29.84
C MET A 129 12.47 -13.83 29.99
N THR A 130 12.68 -15.14 30.17
CA THR A 130 11.64 -16.18 30.21
C THR A 130 11.13 -16.44 31.63
N GLU A 131 10.01 -17.16 31.74
CA GLU A 131 9.44 -17.57 33.03
C GLU A 131 10.28 -18.60 33.79
N ASP A 132 11.31 -19.17 33.16
CA ASP A 132 12.25 -20.09 33.81
C ASP A 132 13.09 -19.39 34.90
N LEU A 133 13.25 -18.06 34.80
CA LEU A 133 14.00 -17.25 35.76
C LEU A 133 13.09 -16.63 36.83
N GLU A 134 11.91 -16.15 36.43
CA GLU A 134 10.94 -15.53 37.31
C GLU A 134 9.52 -15.67 36.74
N GLU A 135 8.55 -16.03 37.56
CA GLU A 135 7.15 -16.12 37.14
C GLU A 135 6.65 -14.75 36.63
N GLY A 136 6.00 -14.74 35.46
CA GLY A 136 5.55 -13.50 34.85
C GLY A 136 6.68 -12.57 34.40
N ASN A 137 7.82 -13.14 33.97
CA ASN A 137 8.91 -12.37 33.35
C ASN A 137 8.44 -11.66 32.06
N LEU A 138 9.31 -10.83 31.50
CA LEU A 138 8.97 -9.87 30.46
C LEU A 138 8.45 -10.51 29.17
N VAL A 139 8.96 -11.68 28.76
CA VAL A 139 8.43 -12.41 27.59
C VAL A 139 6.95 -12.74 27.78
N PHE A 140 6.58 -13.29 28.94
CA PHE A 140 5.18 -13.64 29.24
C PHE A 140 4.27 -12.40 29.25
N LYS A 141 4.70 -11.33 29.95
CA LYS A 141 3.90 -10.09 30.05
C LYS A 141 3.67 -9.43 28.69
N THR A 142 4.72 -9.36 27.87
CA THR A 142 4.63 -8.76 26.54
C THR A 142 3.79 -9.63 25.59
N GLU A 143 3.88 -10.96 25.69
CA GLU A 143 3.08 -11.89 24.92
C GLU A 143 1.58 -11.83 25.27
N ALA A 144 1.27 -11.73 26.56
CA ALA A 144 -0.10 -11.54 27.05
C ALA A 144 -0.68 -10.21 26.54
N PHE A 145 0.08 -9.11 26.60
CA PHE A 145 -0.38 -7.82 26.08
C PHE A 145 -0.64 -7.87 24.57
N LEU A 146 0.27 -8.48 23.79
CA LEU A 146 0.05 -8.70 22.36
C LEU A 146 -1.26 -9.48 22.12
N SER A 147 -1.42 -10.61 22.79
CA SER A 147 -2.52 -11.53 22.53
C SER A 147 -3.89 -10.99 22.96
N TYR A 148 -3.98 -10.36 24.13
CA TYR A 148 -5.26 -9.95 24.71
C TYR A 148 -5.63 -8.49 24.44
N VAL A 149 -4.65 -7.59 24.33
CA VAL A 149 -4.90 -6.15 24.14
C VAL A 149 -4.74 -5.79 22.66
N VAL A 150 -3.56 -6.02 22.09
CA VAL A 150 -3.25 -5.58 20.71
C VAL A 150 -4.12 -6.30 19.68
N LEU A 151 -4.16 -7.63 19.72
CA LEU A 151 -4.94 -8.42 18.75
C LEU A 151 -6.46 -8.25 18.93
N SER A 152 -6.93 -7.70 20.05
CA SER A 152 -8.34 -7.34 20.23
C SER A 152 -8.69 -5.98 19.62
N SER A 153 -7.71 -5.11 19.44
CA SER A 153 -7.87 -3.72 18.99
C SER A 153 -7.51 -3.53 17.51
N TRP A 154 -8.39 -2.85 16.76
CA TRP A 154 -8.15 -2.50 15.36
C TRP A 154 -6.91 -1.61 15.20
N ARG A 155 -6.88 -0.49 15.95
CA ARG A 155 -5.80 0.49 15.84
C ARG A 155 -4.47 -0.08 16.31
N ASP A 156 -4.46 -0.76 17.45
CA ASP A 156 -3.20 -1.26 18.01
C ASP A 156 -2.60 -2.34 17.13
N SER A 157 -3.42 -3.21 16.52
CA SER A 157 -2.94 -4.19 15.53
C SER A 157 -2.22 -3.51 14.34
N ILE A 158 -2.70 -2.37 13.86
CA ILE A 158 -2.08 -1.62 12.76
C ILE A 158 -0.79 -0.92 13.23
N VAL A 159 -0.82 -0.28 14.39
CA VAL A 159 0.36 0.40 14.96
C VAL A 159 1.50 -0.59 15.22
N VAL A 160 1.18 -1.76 15.79
CA VAL A 160 2.15 -2.83 16.04
C VAL A 160 2.69 -3.42 14.73
N LEU A 161 1.84 -3.63 13.73
CA LEU A 161 2.30 -4.10 12.42
C LEU A 161 3.26 -3.09 11.78
N LYS A 162 2.96 -1.80 11.86
CA LYS A 162 3.82 -0.73 11.35
C LYS A 162 5.17 -0.67 12.10
N SER A 163 5.20 -0.88 13.41
CA SER A 163 6.47 -0.89 14.16
C SER A 163 7.35 -2.11 13.86
N CYS A 164 6.77 -3.20 13.34
CA CYS A 164 7.54 -4.38 12.90
C CYS A 164 8.49 -4.10 11.71
N GLU A 165 8.31 -3.00 10.97
CA GLU A 165 9.12 -2.65 9.80
C GLU A 165 10.63 -2.55 10.10
N LYS A 166 10.98 -2.19 11.34
CA LYS A 166 12.37 -2.02 11.82
C LYS A 166 12.88 -3.22 12.63
N LEU A 167 12.11 -4.30 12.72
CA LEU A 167 12.35 -5.42 13.65
C LEU A 167 12.61 -6.75 12.93
N SER A 168 12.90 -6.73 11.64
CA SER A 168 13.27 -7.93 10.90
C SER A 168 14.66 -8.45 11.37
N PRO A 169 14.86 -9.77 11.55
CA PRO A 169 13.91 -10.88 11.33
C PRO A 169 13.06 -11.24 12.56
N TRP A 170 13.29 -10.60 13.71
CA TRP A 170 12.67 -10.95 15.00
C TRP A 170 11.15 -10.93 14.98
N ALA A 171 10.55 -9.88 14.43
CA ALA A 171 9.09 -9.75 14.37
C ALA A 171 8.42 -10.86 13.53
N GLU A 172 9.11 -11.38 12.52
CA GLU A 172 8.63 -12.51 11.70
C GLU A 172 8.82 -13.84 12.43
N ASN A 173 9.98 -14.07 13.03
CA ASN A 173 10.25 -15.31 13.78
C ASN A 173 9.28 -15.47 14.95
N LEU A 174 8.97 -14.38 15.65
CA LEU A 174 7.98 -14.33 16.74
C LEU A 174 6.52 -14.25 16.25
N GLN A 175 6.30 -14.29 14.93
CA GLN A 175 4.99 -14.25 14.28
C GLN A 175 4.14 -13.02 14.65
N ILE A 176 4.74 -11.92 15.10
CA ILE A 176 4.02 -10.70 15.50
C ILE A 176 3.34 -10.09 14.27
N ALA A 177 4.10 -9.88 13.19
CA ALA A 177 3.59 -9.33 11.94
C ALA A 177 2.47 -10.19 11.33
N ARG A 178 2.59 -11.53 11.44
CA ARG A 178 1.56 -12.47 11.00
C ARG A 178 0.26 -12.29 11.79
N ARG A 179 0.34 -12.38 13.12
CA ARG A 179 -0.83 -12.31 14.00
C ARG A 179 -1.55 -10.98 13.88
N CYS A 180 -0.82 -9.87 13.80
CA CYS A 180 -1.41 -8.56 13.56
C CYS A 180 -2.12 -8.49 12.20
N SER A 181 -1.51 -9.02 11.13
CA SER A 181 -2.13 -9.07 9.80
C SER A 181 -3.41 -9.91 9.77
N GLU A 182 -3.41 -11.08 10.43
CA GLU A 182 -4.59 -11.95 10.56
C GLU A 182 -5.70 -11.30 11.40
N SER A 183 -5.34 -10.59 12.48
CA SER A 183 -6.25 -9.81 13.32
C SER A 183 -6.94 -8.69 12.52
N ILE A 184 -6.16 -7.93 11.74
CA ILE A 184 -6.67 -6.88 10.85
C ILE A 184 -7.62 -7.50 9.81
N ALA A 185 -7.21 -8.58 9.15
CA ALA A 185 -8.03 -9.24 8.15
C ALA A 185 -9.36 -9.76 8.73
N TRP A 186 -9.34 -10.38 9.91
CA TRP A 186 -10.55 -10.85 10.57
C TRP A 186 -11.52 -9.71 10.90
N LYS A 187 -11.00 -8.57 11.38
CA LYS A 187 -11.82 -7.39 11.69
C LYS A 187 -12.34 -6.69 10.44
N ALA A 188 -11.55 -6.62 9.36
CA ALA A 188 -11.97 -6.04 8.08
C ALA A 188 -13.11 -6.86 7.43
N CYS A 189 -13.08 -8.19 7.60
CA CYS A 189 -14.11 -9.09 7.09
C CYS A 189 -15.31 -9.28 8.06
N ALA A 190 -15.30 -8.66 9.23
CA ALA A 190 -16.40 -8.77 10.19
C ALA A 190 -17.68 -8.08 9.69
N ASN A 191 -18.84 -8.54 10.15
CA ASN A 191 -20.13 -7.98 9.77
C ASN A 191 -20.19 -6.48 10.14
N PRO A 192 -20.49 -5.57 9.19
CA PRO A 192 -20.56 -4.12 9.44
C PRO A 192 -21.49 -3.72 10.59
N LYS A 193 -22.54 -4.50 10.85
CA LYS A 193 -23.48 -4.28 11.97
C LYS A 193 -22.85 -4.49 13.36
N GLY A 194 -21.70 -5.17 13.43
CA GLY A 194 -20.96 -5.46 14.66
C GLY A 194 -19.76 -4.55 14.91
N ILE A 195 -19.48 -3.58 14.03
CA ILE A 195 -18.32 -2.69 14.16
C ILE A 195 -18.60 -1.69 15.28
N LYS A 196 -17.88 -1.83 16.40
CA LYS A 196 -17.98 -0.95 17.59
C LYS A 196 -16.74 -0.09 17.81
N TRP A 197 -15.68 -0.31 17.03
CA TRP A 197 -14.42 0.42 17.15
C TRP A 197 -14.36 1.62 16.20
N ALA A 198 -13.67 2.68 16.60
CA ALA A 198 -13.57 3.90 15.80
C ALA A 198 -12.59 3.73 14.62
N TYR A 199 -12.96 4.29 13.47
CA TYR A 199 -12.22 4.24 12.20
C TYR A 199 -12.10 5.64 11.56
N THR A 200 -11.14 5.84 10.66
CA THR A 200 -10.82 7.16 10.07
C THR A 200 -11.63 7.52 8.81
N GLY A 201 -12.54 6.64 8.39
CA GLY A 201 -13.35 6.79 7.18
C GLY A 201 -14.05 8.15 7.09
N LYS A 202 -13.49 9.05 6.28
CA LYS A 202 -14.22 10.20 5.75
C LYS A 202 -15.09 9.72 4.59
N PRO A 203 -16.31 10.28 4.39
CA PRO A 203 -17.00 10.10 3.13
C PRO A 203 -16.14 10.74 2.03
N SER A 204 -15.46 9.92 1.24
CA SER A 204 -14.64 10.42 0.13
C SER A 204 -15.57 10.86 -1.02
N ASN A 205 -15.23 11.95 -1.71
CA ASN A 205 -15.92 12.40 -2.94
C ASN A 205 -15.66 11.45 -4.14
N VAL A 206 -15.00 10.31 -3.92
CA VAL A 206 -14.86 9.24 -4.90
C VAL A 206 -15.98 8.26 -4.60
N SER A 207 -16.94 8.17 -5.52
CA SER A 207 -18.12 7.31 -5.44
C SER A 207 -17.81 5.95 -4.83
N SER A 208 -18.14 5.73 -3.55
CA SER A 208 -18.15 4.38 -2.98
C SER A 208 -19.02 3.50 -3.91
N PRO A 209 -18.61 2.26 -4.24
CA PRO A 209 -19.37 1.44 -5.18
C PRO A 209 -20.81 1.29 -4.68
N LYS A 210 -21.78 1.81 -5.43
CA LYS A 210 -23.20 1.67 -5.10
C LYS A 210 -23.61 0.23 -5.45
N TRP A 211 -23.82 -0.58 -4.43
CA TRP A 211 -24.42 -1.90 -4.59
C TRP A 211 -25.95 -1.72 -4.61
N ASN A 212 -26.64 -2.43 -5.49
CA ASN A 212 -28.10 -2.42 -5.58
C ASN A 212 -28.68 -2.96 -4.27
N ASP A 213 -29.04 -2.06 -3.35
CA ASP A 213 -29.89 -2.38 -2.22
C ASP A 213 -31.28 -2.69 -2.77
N LEU A 214 -31.62 -3.98 -2.78
CA LEU A 214 -32.99 -4.43 -2.95
C LEU A 214 -33.77 -4.01 -1.70
N LYS A 215 -34.28 -2.77 -1.75
CA LYS A 215 -35.45 -2.24 -1.04
C LYS A 215 -35.65 -2.76 0.39
N ASP A 216 -34.93 -2.20 1.35
CA ASP A 216 -35.34 -2.21 2.76
C ASP A 216 -35.61 -0.78 3.20
N SER A 217 -36.85 -0.35 2.97
CA SER A 217 -37.36 0.94 3.41
C SER A 217 -37.66 0.88 4.90
N SER A 218 -36.76 1.40 5.74
CA SER A 218 -37.10 1.78 7.12
C SER A 218 -36.24 2.96 7.58
N PRO A 219 -36.85 4.07 8.04
CA PRO A 219 -36.11 5.24 8.51
C PRO A 219 -35.72 4.99 9.97
N SER A 220 -34.61 4.30 10.20
CA SER A 220 -34.00 4.23 11.53
C SER A 220 -32.55 4.69 11.48
N ARG A 221 -32.19 5.44 12.51
CA ARG A 221 -31.06 6.33 12.66
C ARG A 221 -29.73 5.58 12.89
N ASN A 222 -29.42 4.60 12.04
CA ASN A 222 -28.16 3.85 12.04
C ASN A 222 -27.37 4.20 10.78
N GLN A 223 -26.33 5.02 10.90
CA GLN A 223 -25.35 5.19 9.82
C GLN A 223 -24.73 3.82 9.53
N HIS A 224 -25.06 3.24 8.38
CA HIS A 224 -24.44 1.99 7.94
C HIS A 224 -22.95 2.27 7.75
N VAL A 225 -22.08 1.52 8.46
CA VAL A 225 -20.63 1.64 8.28
C VAL A 225 -20.32 1.40 6.81
N PRO A 226 -19.62 2.32 6.13
CA PRO A 226 -19.38 2.19 4.71
C PRO A 226 -18.39 1.03 4.47
N PRO A 227 -18.51 0.30 3.35
CA PRO A 227 -17.71 -0.92 3.12
C PRO A 227 -16.20 -0.66 2.99
N ASP A 228 -15.81 0.60 2.75
CA ASP A 228 -14.44 1.10 2.59
C ASP A 228 -13.84 1.69 3.88
N TRP A 229 -14.53 1.56 5.03
CA TRP A 229 -14.15 2.18 6.31
C TRP A 229 -12.70 1.93 6.76
N TRP A 230 -12.12 0.80 6.34
CA TRP A 230 -10.78 0.34 6.73
C TRP A 230 -9.67 0.75 5.77
N PHE A 231 -10.00 1.29 4.60
CA PHE A 231 -9.04 1.51 3.51
C PHE A 231 -7.93 2.47 3.92
N GLU A 232 -8.28 3.62 4.52
CA GLU A 232 -7.32 4.65 4.90
C GLU A 232 -6.35 4.15 5.96
N ASP A 233 -6.87 3.46 6.98
CA ASP A 233 -6.10 2.91 8.08
C ASP A 233 -5.10 1.84 7.61
N VAL A 234 -5.50 0.93 6.72
CA VAL A 234 -4.60 -0.09 6.17
C VAL A 234 -3.62 0.50 5.16
N SER A 235 -4.00 1.58 4.46
CA SER A 235 -3.14 2.23 3.46
C SER A 235 -1.98 3.04 4.06
N ILE A 236 -1.87 3.15 5.39
CA ILE A 236 -0.70 3.77 6.04
C ILE A 236 0.52 2.83 6.08
N LEU A 237 0.30 1.53 5.87
CA LEU A 237 1.32 0.50 5.92
C LEU A 237 2.22 0.57 4.68
N ARG A 238 3.51 0.23 4.85
CA ARG A 238 4.38 -0.04 3.71
C ARG A 238 3.87 -1.21 2.87
N ILE A 239 4.34 -1.29 1.63
CA ILE A 239 3.82 -2.24 0.63
C ILE A 239 3.90 -3.70 1.07
N ASP A 240 4.97 -4.11 1.75
CA ASP A 240 5.16 -5.46 2.27
C ASP A 240 4.08 -5.86 3.27
N HIS A 241 3.79 -4.99 4.24
CA HIS A 241 2.71 -5.19 5.21
C HIS A 241 1.33 -5.04 4.58
N PHE A 242 1.15 -4.11 3.63
CA PHE A 242 -0.10 -3.96 2.89
C PHE A 242 -0.45 -5.23 2.11
N VAL A 243 0.49 -5.76 1.32
CA VAL A 243 0.35 -7.04 0.60
C VAL A 243 -0.02 -8.17 1.56
N ARG A 244 0.63 -8.23 2.72
CA ARG A 244 0.35 -9.26 3.73
C ARG A 244 -1.07 -9.17 4.26
N VAL A 245 -1.54 -7.97 4.60
CA VAL A 245 -2.91 -7.73 5.07
C VAL A 245 -3.93 -8.05 3.97
N ILE A 246 -3.72 -7.58 2.74
CA ILE A 246 -4.62 -7.87 1.61
C ILE A 246 -4.68 -9.38 1.31
N THR A 247 -3.54 -10.07 1.37
CA THR A 247 -3.49 -11.53 1.19
C THR A 247 -4.29 -12.24 2.28
N ALA A 248 -4.15 -11.82 3.55
CA ALA A 248 -4.94 -12.36 4.64
C ALA A 248 -6.45 -12.08 4.47
N ILE A 249 -6.84 -10.87 4.04
CA ILE A 249 -8.23 -10.48 3.74
C ILE A 249 -8.80 -11.35 2.60
N LYS A 250 -8.00 -11.61 1.55
CA LYS A 250 -8.38 -12.49 0.45
C LYS A 250 -8.65 -13.92 0.93
N VAL A 251 -7.78 -14.47 1.78
CA VAL A 251 -7.96 -15.81 2.37
C VAL A 251 -9.22 -15.89 3.24
N LYS A 252 -9.62 -14.79 3.89
CA LYS A 252 -10.87 -14.71 4.68
C LYS A 252 -12.15 -14.63 3.82
N GLY A 253 -12.03 -14.59 2.49
CA GLY A 253 -13.18 -14.61 1.58
C GLY A 253 -13.81 -13.24 1.35
N MET A 254 -13.06 -12.15 1.53
CA MET A 254 -13.53 -10.83 1.14
C MET A 254 -13.80 -10.78 -0.37
N ARG A 255 -14.87 -10.07 -0.75
CA ARG A 255 -15.25 -9.93 -2.16
C ARG A 255 -14.14 -9.22 -2.95
N PHE A 256 -13.87 -9.72 -4.15
CA PHE A 256 -12.73 -9.28 -4.97
C PHE A 256 -12.85 -7.80 -5.39
N GLU A 257 -14.05 -7.26 -5.50
CA GLU A 257 -14.30 -5.86 -5.83
C GLU A 257 -13.87 -4.92 -4.68
N LEU A 258 -14.05 -5.34 -3.42
CA LEU A 258 -13.58 -4.57 -2.27
C LEU A 258 -12.06 -4.64 -2.13
N ILE A 259 -11.48 -5.82 -2.40
CA ILE A 259 -10.02 -5.98 -2.44
C ILE A 259 -9.43 -5.08 -3.53
N GLY A 260 -10.00 -5.10 -4.73
CA GLY A 260 -9.57 -4.26 -5.84
C GLY A 260 -9.75 -2.77 -5.54
N ALA A 261 -10.86 -2.36 -4.92
CA ALA A 261 -11.06 -0.98 -4.48
C ALA A 261 -10.01 -0.52 -3.45
N ALA A 262 -9.67 -1.38 -2.48
CA ALA A 262 -8.60 -1.09 -1.52
C ALA A 262 -7.23 -0.96 -2.18
N ILE A 263 -6.93 -1.81 -3.17
CA ILE A 263 -5.70 -1.73 -3.98
C ILE A 263 -5.65 -0.41 -4.76
N MET A 264 -6.75 -0.02 -5.41
CA MET A 264 -6.84 1.26 -6.13
C MET A 264 -6.65 2.45 -5.18
N HIS A 265 -7.23 2.38 -3.98
CA HIS A 265 -7.06 3.41 -2.94
C HIS A 265 -5.59 3.52 -2.49
N TYR A 266 -4.94 2.39 -2.24
CA TYR A 266 -3.51 2.36 -1.90
C TYR A 266 -2.67 2.96 -3.02
N ALA A 267 -2.93 2.55 -4.26
CA ALA A 267 -2.21 3.03 -5.42
C ALA A 267 -2.38 4.54 -5.64
N ALA A 268 -3.59 5.08 -5.43
CA ALA A 268 -3.83 6.53 -5.50
C ALA A 268 -3.06 7.32 -4.44
N LYS A 269 -2.89 6.74 -3.25
CA LYS A 269 -2.14 7.37 -2.14
C LYS A 269 -0.63 7.35 -2.35
N TRP A 270 -0.09 6.24 -2.86
CA TRP A 270 1.36 6.01 -2.96
C TRP A 270 1.96 6.24 -4.35
N LEU A 271 1.13 6.26 -5.40
CA LEU A 271 1.52 6.48 -6.80
C LEU A 271 0.71 7.60 -7.49
N PRO A 272 0.44 8.76 -6.85
CA PRO A 272 -0.45 9.79 -7.39
C PRO A 272 0.01 10.28 -8.77
N CYS A 273 1.30 10.52 -8.99
CA CYS A 273 1.82 11.01 -10.27
C CYS A 273 1.83 9.97 -11.40
N LEU A 274 1.82 8.67 -11.08
CA LEU A 274 1.87 7.61 -12.11
C LEU A 274 0.48 7.15 -12.54
N ILE A 275 -0.54 7.44 -11.71
CA ILE A 275 -1.90 6.94 -11.86
C ILE A 275 -2.89 8.11 -11.99
N GLN A 276 -2.51 9.37 -11.82
CA GLN A 276 -3.38 10.50 -12.13
C GLN A 276 -3.24 10.93 -13.59
N ASP A 277 -4.35 11.30 -14.23
CA ASP A 277 -4.40 11.70 -15.62
C ASP A 277 -3.56 12.96 -15.85
N VAL A 278 -2.45 12.81 -16.56
CA VAL A 278 -1.86 13.92 -17.30
C VAL A 278 -2.73 14.08 -18.54
N GLU A 279 -3.74 14.95 -18.46
CA GLU A 279 -4.32 15.53 -19.66
C GLU A 279 -3.18 16.16 -20.45
N LEU A 280 -2.80 15.53 -21.57
CA LEU A 280 -1.83 16.07 -22.51
C LEU A 280 -2.43 17.32 -23.15
N GLN A 281 -2.28 18.47 -22.50
CA GLN A 281 -2.30 19.75 -23.21
C GLN A 281 -0.95 19.88 -23.91
N ALA A 282 -0.96 19.55 -25.20
CA ALA A 282 0.04 20.00 -26.13
C ALA A 282 -0.09 21.52 -26.24
N ASP A 283 0.74 22.27 -25.51
CA ASP A 283 1.12 23.62 -25.90
C ASP A 283 2.58 23.89 -25.49
N GLU A 284 3.18 24.77 -26.26
CA GLU A 284 4.58 24.87 -26.63
C GLU A 284 5.66 24.90 -25.52
N MET A 285 6.82 24.35 -25.93
CA MET A 285 8.17 24.62 -25.43
C MET A 285 8.32 26.01 -24.78
N SER A 286 8.31 26.03 -23.45
CA SER A 286 8.81 27.14 -22.65
C SER A 286 9.71 26.58 -21.56
N ILE A 287 11.02 26.65 -21.78
CA ILE A 287 12.02 26.46 -20.72
C ILE A 287 11.78 27.55 -19.69
N SER A 288 11.16 27.20 -18.56
CA SER A 288 11.20 28.04 -17.37
C SER A 288 11.40 27.18 -16.13
N SER A 289 12.57 27.38 -15.52
CA SER A 289 13.00 26.80 -14.27
C SER A 289 12.11 27.31 -13.13
N HIS A 290 11.05 26.59 -12.77
CA HIS A 290 10.37 26.83 -11.50
C HIS A 290 9.99 25.53 -10.79
N SER A 291 10.75 25.27 -9.73
CA SER A 291 10.50 24.34 -8.64
C SER A 291 9.06 24.52 -8.11
N ASN A 292 8.22 23.49 -8.24
CA ASN A 292 6.92 23.42 -7.56
C ASN A 292 6.83 22.20 -6.64
N SER A 293 7.35 22.42 -5.43
CA SER A 293 6.67 22.22 -4.14
C SER A 293 5.71 21.02 -4.03
N TRP A 294 6.25 19.92 -3.51
CA TRP A 294 5.51 18.84 -2.90
C TRP A 294 4.75 19.34 -1.66
N LYS A 295 3.42 19.40 -1.72
CA LYS A 295 2.56 19.56 -0.55
C LYS A 295 1.49 18.46 -0.55
N GLY A 296 1.76 17.38 0.18
CA GLY A 296 0.76 16.35 0.46
C GLY A 296 1.27 15.01 1.00
N GLY A 297 1.88 14.99 2.19
CA GLY A 297 1.86 13.83 3.11
C GLY A 297 2.92 12.71 2.91
N PHE A 298 3.79 12.59 3.92
CA PHE A 298 4.81 11.54 4.18
C PHE A 298 6.03 11.48 3.25
N HIS A 299 6.91 12.47 3.41
CA HIS A 299 8.31 12.40 3.00
C HIS A 299 9.07 11.47 3.96
N MET A 300 9.57 10.33 3.47
CA MET A 300 10.64 9.60 4.16
C MET A 300 11.90 10.44 4.04
N ILE A 301 12.40 10.98 5.16
CA ILE A 301 13.67 11.72 5.19
C ILE A 301 14.78 10.69 5.38
N ILE A 302 15.52 10.38 4.32
CA ILE A 302 16.87 9.81 4.40
C ILE A 302 17.83 10.87 3.82
N PRO A 303 18.91 11.26 4.52
CA PRO A 303 19.85 12.24 4.01
C PRO A 303 20.75 11.57 2.97
N GLY A 304 20.60 11.94 1.69
CA GLY A 304 21.40 11.41 0.58
C GLY A 304 21.38 12.34 -0.63
N THR A 305 22.44 12.31 -1.42
CA THR A 305 22.74 13.16 -2.58
C THR A 305 21.68 13.08 -3.70
N LYS A 306 21.43 14.22 -4.36
CA LYS A 306 20.27 14.46 -5.26
C LYS A 306 20.12 13.49 -6.44
N ASP A 307 21.19 12.85 -6.90
CA ASP A 307 21.15 11.91 -8.03
C ASP A 307 20.82 10.46 -7.60
N ASP A 308 21.21 10.06 -6.38
CA ASP A 308 20.90 8.74 -5.82
C ASP A 308 19.43 8.62 -5.39
N ASN A 309 18.84 9.72 -4.92
CA ASN A 309 17.45 9.77 -4.44
C ASN A 309 16.43 9.45 -5.54
N LEU A 310 16.67 9.88 -6.79
CA LEU A 310 15.77 9.57 -7.92
C LEU A 310 15.81 8.09 -8.29
N SER A 311 16.99 7.45 -8.20
CA SER A 311 17.14 6.01 -8.46
C SER A 311 16.49 5.15 -7.38
N ILE A 312 16.64 5.55 -6.11
CA ILE A 312 16.04 4.86 -4.96
C ILE A 312 14.51 5.01 -5.03
N GLN A 313 14.00 6.22 -5.28
CA GLN A 313 12.57 6.46 -5.42
C GLN A 313 11.95 5.65 -6.58
N ALA A 314 12.65 5.53 -7.72
CA ALA A 314 12.19 4.71 -8.83
C ALA A 314 12.17 3.20 -8.50
N LYS A 315 13.15 2.71 -7.71
CA LYS A 315 13.17 1.33 -7.22
C LYS A 315 12.03 1.05 -6.24
N ASP A 316 11.75 1.98 -5.34
CA ASP A 316 10.64 1.86 -4.39
C ASP A 316 9.29 1.87 -5.12
N GLN A 317 9.10 2.81 -6.07
CA GLN A 317 7.90 2.85 -6.92
C GLN A 317 7.73 1.57 -7.74
N ARG A 318 8.83 1.04 -8.30
CA ARG A 318 8.81 -0.24 -9.02
C ARG A 318 8.37 -1.38 -8.13
N THR A 319 8.92 -1.46 -6.91
CA THR A 319 8.56 -2.49 -5.92
C THR A 319 7.08 -2.41 -5.55
N ILE A 320 6.54 -1.19 -5.41
CA ILE A 320 5.10 -0.97 -5.18
C ILE A 320 4.29 -1.49 -6.37
N VAL A 321 4.61 -1.09 -7.61
CA VAL A 321 3.88 -1.54 -8.81
C VAL A 321 3.92 -3.06 -8.95
N GLU A 322 5.09 -3.69 -8.80
CA GLU A 322 5.26 -5.15 -8.86
C GLU A 322 4.36 -5.85 -7.82
N SER A 323 4.39 -5.35 -6.59
CA SER A 323 3.59 -5.87 -5.48
C SER A 323 2.09 -5.73 -5.74
N LEU A 324 1.64 -4.57 -6.22
CA LEU A 324 0.22 -4.33 -6.54
C LEU A 324 -0.27 -5.28 -7.63
N ILE A 325 0.49 -5.46 -8.72
CA ILE A 325 0.14 -6.41 -9.78
C ILE A 325 -0.05 -7.83 -9.22
N SER A 326 0.81 -8.24 -8.28
CA SER A 326 0.77 -9.58 -7.67
C SER A 326 -0.48 -9.84 -6.80
N ILE A 327 -1.07 -8.80 -6.20
CA ILE A 327 -2.23 -8.93 -5.29
C ILE A 327 -3.58 -8.59 -5.94
N VAL A 328 -3.59 -7.96 -7.11
CA VAL A 328 -4.84 -7.66 -7.85
C VAL A 328 -5.61 -8.98 -8.09
N PRO A 329 -6.91 -9.04 -7.74
CA PRO A 329 -7.70 -10.25 -7.96
C PRO A 329 -7.81 -10.61 -9.45
N PRO A 330 -7.79 -11.91 -9.82
CA PRO A 330 -7.84 -12.34 -11.21
C PRO A 330 -9.23 -12.21 -11.86
N GLN A 331 -10.27 -11.94 -11.08
CA GLN A 331 -11.64 -11.80 -11.58
C GLN A 331 -11.80 -10.53 -12.43
N LYS A 332 -12.58 -10.64 -13.51
CA LYS A 332 -13.06 -9.50 -14.30
C LYS A 332 -13.79 -8.50 -13.38
N ASP A 333 -13.65 -7.21 -13.67
CA ASP A 333 -14.29 -6.11 -12.92
C ASP A 333 -13.85 -6.00 -11.45
N SER A 334 -12.77 -6.67 -11.04
CA SER A 334 -12.18 -6.49 -9.70
C SER A 334 -11.60 -5.09 -9.50
N VAL A 335 -11.00 -4.54 -10.55
CA VAL A 335 -10.50 -3.17 -10.66
C VAL A 335 -10.85 -2.62 -12.04
N SER A 336 -10.94 -1.29 -12.17
CA SER A 336 -11.33 -0.68 -13.45
C SER A 336 -10.29 -0.89 -14.55
N CYS A 337 -10.75 -0.99 -15.80
CA CYS A 337 -9.85 -1.13 -16.97
C CYS A 337 -8.86 0.04 -17.07
N GLY A 338 -9.33 1.27 -16.86
CA GLY A 338 -8.46 2.45 -16.83
C GLY A 338 -7.42 2.40 -15.70
N PHE A 339 -7.71 1.79 -14.55
CA PHE A 339 -6.68 1.55 -13.52
C PHE A 339 -5.62 0.56 -13.99
N LEU A 340 -6.03 -0.57 -14.60
CA LEU A 340 -5.07 -1.55 -15.13
C LEU A 340 -4.17 -0.94 -16.22
N LEU A 341 -4.73 -0.15 -17.13
CA LEU A 341 -3.99 0.52 -18.20
C LEU A 341 -3.01 1.57 -17.67
N ARG A 342 -3.40 2.33 -16.63
CA ARG A 342 -2.49 3.25 -15.93
C ARG A 342 -1.38 2.50 -15.18
N LEU A 343 -1.71 1.38 -14.54
CA LEU A 343 -0.72 0.51 -13.88
C LEU A 343 0.24 -0.11 -14.91
N LEU A 344 -0.24 -0.44 -16.11
CA LEU A 344 0.55 -0.99 -17.21
C LEU A 344 1.50 0.06 -17.78
N ARG A 345 1.02 1.30 -17.95
CA ARG A 345 1.85 2.45 -18.31
C ARG A 345 2.98 2.65 -17.29
N ALA A 346 2.66 2.62 -16.00
CA ALA A 346 3.66 2.73 -14.93
C ALA A 346 4.64 1.55 -14.94
N ALA A 347 4.16 0.32 -15.17
CA ALA A 347 4.99 -0.88 -15.25
C ALA A 347 6.00 -0.82 -16.40
N ASN A 348 5.57 -0.33 -17.57
CA ASN A 348 6.45 -0.14 -18.73
C ASN A 348 7.47 0.97 -18.49
N MET A 349 7.04 2.10 -17.91
CA MET A 349 7.92 3.21 -17.56
C MET A 349 9.02 2.79 -16.57
N LEU A 350 8.67 1.98 -15.56
CA LEU A 350 9.58 1.50 -14.51
C LEU A 350 10.32 0.20 -14.86
N LYS A 351 10.10 -0.35 -16.07
CA LYS A 351 10.71 -1.59 -16.56
C LYS A 351 10.52 -2.77 -15.60
N VAL A 352 9.29 -2.95 -15.16
CA VAL A 352 8.84 -4.08 -14.32
C VAL A 352 9.10 -5.42 -15.05
N ALA A 353 9.24 -6.50 -14.28
CA ALA A 353 9.45 -7.85 -14.81
C ALA A 353 8.41 -8.22 -15.90
N PRO A 354 8.84 -8.74 -17.07
CA PRO A 354 7.94 -9.03 -18.19
C PRO A 354 6.79 -9.97 -17.85
N ALA A 355 6.99 -10.94 -16.94
CA ALA A 355 5.94 -11.87 -16.51
C ALA A 355 4.75 -11.15 -15.85
N LEU A 356 5.01 -10.10 -15.04
CA LEU A 356 3.97 -9.30 -14.40
C LEU A 356 3.26 -8.39 -15.40
N VAL A 357 4.01 -7.86 -16.38
CA VAL A 357 3.46 -7.05 -17.47
C VAL A 357 2.50 -7.90 -18.32
N THR A 358 2.89 -9.11 -18.73
CA THR A 358 2.01 -10.03 -19.48
C THR A 358 0.77 -10.43 -18.68
N GLU A 359 0.89 -10.65 -17.37
CA GLU A 359 -0.27 -10.93 -16.53
C GLU A 359 -1.24 -9.73 -16.47
N LEU A 360 -0.70 -8.51 -16.42
CA LEU A 360 -1.50 -7.30 -16.46
C LEU A 360 -2.19 -7.10 -17.82
N GLU A 361 -1.49 -7.39 -18.92
CA GLU A 361 -2.04 -7.36 -20.28
C GLU A 361 -3.21 -8.32 -20.46
N LYS A 362 -3.09 -9.55 -19.94
CA LYS A 362 -4.21 -10.51 -19.94
C LYS A 362 -5.44 -9.94 -19.23
N ARG A 363 -5.25 -9.33 -18.05
CA ARG A 363 -6.35 -8.74 -17.27
C ARG A 363 -6.98 -7.54 -17.98
N VAL A 364 -6.18 -6.71 -18.66
CA VAL A 364 -6.71 -5.63 -19.52
C VAL A 364 -7.53 -6.23 -20.67
N GLY A 365 -7.01 -7.26 -21.34
CA GLY A 365 -7.70 -7.96 -22.42
C GLY A 365 -9.08 -8.49 -22.02
N MET A 366 -9.27 -8.94 -20.78
CA MET A 366 -10.57 -9.43 -20.29
C MET A 366 -11.67 -8.37 -20.21
N GLN A 367 -11.32 -7.08 -20.19
CA GLN A 367 -12.24 -5.96 -20.01
C GLN A 367 -11.90 -4.75 -20.91
N LEU A 368 -11.29 -5.01 -22.06
CA LEU A 368 -10.81 -3.99 -22.99
C LEU A 368 -11.96 -3.12 -23.54
N GLU A 369 -13.18 -3.64 -23.58
CA GLU A 369 -14.38 -2.91 -24.01
C GLU A 369 -14.73 -1.69 -23.12
N GLN A 370 -14.16 -1.63 -21.92
CA GLN A 370 -14.34 -0.56 -20.94
C GLN A 370 -13.30 0.56 -21.06
N ALA A 371 -12.24 0.37 -21.86
CA ALA A 371 -11.17 1.34 -22.01
C ALA A 371 -11.60 2.55 -22.84
N THR A 372 -10.95 3.68 -22.57
CA THR A 372 -11.07 4.90 -23.39
C THR A 372 -9.85 5.06 -24.31
N LEU A 373 -9.95 5.93 -25.32
CA LEU A 373 -8.82 6.22 -26.20
C LEU A 373 -7.61 6.72 -25.40
N ALA A 374 -7.81 7.61 -24.43
CA ALA A 374 -6.74 8.18 -23.60
C ALA A 374 -6.00 7.11 -22.77
N ASP A 375 -6.69 6.03 -22.40
CA ASP A 375 -6.06 4.92 -21.66
C ASP A 375 -5.08 4.13 -22.56
N LEU A 376 -5.39 3.98 -23.85
CA LEU A 376 -4.60 3.22 -24.84
C LEU A 376 -3.38 3.99 -25.37
N LEU A 377 -3.34 5.32 -25.20
CA LEU A 377 -2.21 6.17 -25.61
C LEU A 377 -1.02 6.02 -24.64
N ILE A 378 -0.46 4.82 -24.58
CA ILE A 378 0.71 4.49 -23.75
C ILE A 378 1.98 4.85 -24.54
N PRO A 379 2.83 5.75 -24.02
CA PRO A 379 4.06 6.14 -24.69
C PRO A 379 5.00 4.96 -24.89
N ASN A 380 5.77 5.00 -25.98
CA ASN A 380 6.80 4.02 -26.21
C ASN A 380 8.05 4.35 -25.38
N TYR A 381 8.34 3.53 -24.37
CA TYR A 381 9.54 3.69 -23.52
C TYR A 381 10.76 2.93 -24.04
N ASN A 382 10.60 2.19 -25.14
CA ASN A 382 11.70 1.52 -25.83
C ASN A 382 12.35 2.49 -26.84
N LYS A 383 13.56 2.18 -27.31
CA LYS A 383 14.34 3.04 -28.24
C LYS A 383 13.73 3.19 -29.65
N SER A 384 12.48 2.80 -29.86
CA SER A 384 11.77 2.94 -31.12
C SER A 384 11.27 4.36 -31.31
N GLU A 385 11.26 4.83 -32.56
CA GLU A 385 10.93 6.22 -32.89
C GLU A 385 9.41 6.51 -32.89
N THR A 386 8.55 5.52 -32.60
CA THR A 386 7.10 5.76 -32.53
C THR A 386 6.72 6.44 -31.21
N SER A 387 5.74 7.32 -31.27
CA SER A 387 5.26 8.09 -30.11
C SER A 387 4.53 7.19 -29.10
N TYR A 388 3.85 6.16 -29.60
CA TYR A 388 3.06 5.20 -28.81
C TYR A 388 3.51 3.76 -29.04
N ASP A 389 3.26 2.91 -28.05
CA ASP A 389 3.54 1.47 -28.12
C ASP A 389 2.39 0.73 -28.83
N VAL A 390 2.49 0.64 -30.17
CA VAL A 390 1.50 -0.05 -31.02
C VAL A 390 1.54 -1.57 -30.81
N ASP A 391 2.71 -2.13 -30.52
CA ASP A 391 2.88 -3.58 -30.29
C ASP A 391 2.20 -4.01 -28.98
N LEU A 392 2.15 -3.11 -27.99
CA LEU A 392 1.35 -3.31 -26.78
C LEU A 392 -0.15 -3.40 -27.09
N VAL A 393 -0.69 -2.43 -27.83
CA VAL A 393 -2.13 -2.43 -28.16
C VAL A 393 -2.51 -3.67 -28.97
N GLN A 394 -1.65 -4.12 -29.89
CA GLN A 394 -1.84 -5.38 -30.59
C GLN A 394 -1.94 -6.57 -29.62
N ARG A 395 -1.02 -6.70 -28.65
CA ARG A 395 -1.06 -7.79 -27.65
C ARG A 395 -2.29 -7.73 -26.74
N LEU A 396 -2.73 -6.53 -26.36
CA LEU A 396 -3.98 -6.35 -25.60
C LEU A 396 -5.19 -6.85 -26.38
N LEU A 397 -5.23 -6.57 -27.68
CA LEU A 397 -6.28 -7.01 -28.58
C LEU A 397 -6.28 -8.53 -28.78
N GLU A 398 -5.09 -9.13 -28.93
CA GLU A 398 -4.92 -10.59 -28.98
C GLU A 398 -5.48 -11.25 -27.71
N HIS A 399 -5.16 -10.72 -26.53
CA HIS A 399 -5.71 -11.23 -25.27
C HIS A 399 -7.24 -11.10 -25.18
N PHE A 400 -7.80 -9.98 -25.64
CA PHE A 400 -9.26 -9.80 -25.71
C PHE A 400 -9.93 -10.85 -26.61
N LEU A 401 -9.35 -11.13 -27.78
CA LEU A 401 -9.91 -12.09 -28.73
C LEU A 401 -9.81 -13.54 -28.23
N VAL A 402 -8.73 -13.89 -27.51
CA VAL A 402 -8.61 -15.20 -26.86
C VAL A 402 -9.68 -15.37 -25.77
N GLN A 403 -9.90 -14.34 -24.95
CA GLN A 403 -10.91 -14.39 -23.88
C GLN A 403 -12.33 -14.61 -24.43
N GLU A 404 -12.72 -13.86 -25.46
CA GLU A 404 -14.04 -13.98 -26.11
C GLU A 404 -14.31 -15.39 -26.67
N GLN A 405 -13.28 -16.09 -27.16
CA GLN A 405 -13.39 -17.47 -27.65
C GLN A 405 -13.59 -18.47 -26.50
N THR A 406 -12.97 -18.23 -25.35
CA THR A 406 -13.13 -19.08 -24.16
C THR A 406 -14.48 -18.91 -23.47
N ASP A 407 -15.04 -17.70 -23.46
CA ASP A 407 -16.34 -17.42 -22.84
C ASP A 407 -17.51 -17.93 -23.70
N SER A 408 -17.36 -17.94 -25.04
CA SER A 408 -18.36 -18.47 -25.97
C SER A 408 -18.46 -20.00 -26.02
N SER A 409 -17.44 -20.72 -25.53
CA SER A 409 -17.37 -22.19 -25.55
C SER A 409 -17.74 -22.86 -24.23
N SER A 410 -18.01 -22.10 -23.16
CA SER A 410 -18.37 -22.63 -21.84
C SER A 410 -19.89 -22.82 -21.66
N PRO A 411 -20.42 -24.04 -21.37
CA PRO A 411 -21.87 -24.28 -21.27
C PRO A 411 -22.56 -23.75 -20.00
N SER A 412 -21.88 -23.01 -19.10
CA SER A 412 -22.34 -22.89 -17.70
C SER A 412 -22.34 -21.49 -17.08
N ARG A 413 -22.39 -20.40 -17.86
CA ARG A 413 -22.75 -19.07 -17.32
C ARG A 413 -23.59 -18.27 -18.31
N ARG A 414 -24.84 -18.70 -18.53
CA ARG A 414 -25.86 -17.73 -18.97
C ARG A 414 -26.11 -16.81 -17.77
N SER A 415 -25.57 -15.60 -17.83
CA SER A 415 -25.99 -14.53 -16.93
C SER A 415 -27.52 -14.43 -16.99
N PHE A 416 -28.16 -14.40 -15.82
CA PHE A 416 -29.62 -14.27 -15.67
C PHE A 416 -30.05 -12.87 -16.16
N SER A 417 -30.16 -12.67 -17.47
CA SER A 417 -30.86 -11.51 -18.03
C SER A 417 -31.54 -11.75 -19.38
N ASP A 418 -31.31 -12.88 -20.06
CA ASP A 418 -31.90 -13.14 -21.37
C ASP A 418 -33.17 -14.00 -21.29
N LYS A 419 -34.24 -13.40 -20.77
CA LYS A 419 -35.62 -13.85 -21.01
C LYS A 419 -36.57 -12.66 -21.06
N GLN A 420 -36.48 -11.84 -22.10
CA GLN A 420 -37.63 -11.12 -22.66
C GLN A 420 -37.46 -11.01 -24.18
N MET A 421 -37.87 -12.07 -24.90
CA MET A 421 -38.36 -11.92 -26.27
C MET A 421 -39.80 -11.42 -26.19
N TYR A 422 -40.13 -10.58 -27.17
CA TYR A 422 -41.39 -9.87 -27.44
C TYR A 422 -41.51 -8.48 -26.82
N GLU A 423 -41.51 -7.51 -27.74
CA GLU A 423 -42.21 -6.21 -27.70
C GLU A 423 -41.36 -4.94 -27.48
N GLY A 424 -41.31 -4.11 -28.54
CA GLY A 424 -41.39 -2.65 -28.45
C GLY A 424 -40.19 -1.85 -27.91
N THR A 425 -39.41 -1.29 -28.84
CA THR A 425 -38.91 0.10 -28.79
C THR A 425 -38.24 0.60 -27.49
N HIS A 426 -37.02 0.13 -27.20
CA HIS A 426 -36.05 0.90 -26.43
C HIS A 426 -34.66 0.86 -27.11
N ARG A 427 -34.35 1.87 -27.92
CA ARG A 427 -32.98 2.17 -28.40
C ARG A 427 -32.12 2.65 -27.23
N GLY A 428 -31.57 1.72 -26.47
CA GLY A 428 -30.61 1.98 -25.39
C GLY A 428 -29.31 1.21 -25.62
N ASN A 429 -28.40 1.77 -26.40
CA ASN A 429 -26.93 1.70 -26.37
C ASN A 429 -26.13 0.45 -25.90
N ASN A 430 -26.67 -0.76 -25.84
CA ASN A 430 -25.88 -1.96 -25.55
C ASN A 430 -25.23 -2.52 -26.82
N LEU A 431 -24.20 -1.82 -27.31
CA LEU A 431 -23.31 -2.35 -28.35
C LEU A 431 -22.54 -3.55 -27.81
N ASN A 432 -22.44 -4.61 -28.63
CA ASN A 432 -21.62 -5.79 -28.37
C ASN A 432 -20.19 -5.36 -27.95
N PRO A 433 -19.58 -5.98 -26.89
CA PRO A 433 -18.18 -5.74 -26.51
C PRO A 433 -17.22 -5.66 -27.70
N LYS A 434 -17.35 -6.56 -28.69
CA LYS A 434 -16.54 -6.55 -29.92
C LYS A 434 -16.69 -5.25 -30.72
N SER A 435 -17.89 -4.73 -30.84
CA SER A 435 -18.17 -3.46 -31.54
C SER A 435 -17.70 -2.24 -30.76
N ARG A 436 -17.64 -2.31 -29.43
CA ARG A 436 -17.01 -1.26 -28.60
C ARG A 436 -15.50 -1.24 -28.81
N VAL A 437 -14.85 -2.40 -28.75
CA VAL A 437 -13.41 -2.53 -29.00
C VAL A 437 -13.07 -2.12 -30.44
N ALA A 438 -13.87 -2.50 -31.44
CA ALA A 438 -13.65 -2.07 -32.83
C ALA A 438 -13.60 -0.55 -32.99
N ARG A 439 -14.59 0.17 -32.44
CA ARG A 439 -14.60 1.65 -32.48
C ARG A 439 -13.43 2.26 -31.73
N LEU A 440 -12.99 1.64 -30.63
CA LEU A 440 -11.82 2.07 -29.87
C LEU A 440 -10.54 1.90 -30.68
N VAL A 441 -10.35 0.75 -31.32
CA VAL A 441 -9.20 0.46 -32.20
C VAL A 441 -9.20 1.39 -33.42
N ASP A 442 -10.33 1.63 -34.05
CA ASP A 442 -10.42 2.56 -35.20
C ASP A 442 -10.06 4.01 -34.79
N SER A 443 -10.46 4.43 -33.58
CA SER A 443 -10.09 5.73 -33.02
C SER A 443 -8.59 5.80 -32.70
N TYR A 444 -8.03 4.73 -32.14
CA TYR A 444 -6.61 4.61 -31.88
C TYR A 444 -5.79 4.62 -33.18
N LEU A 445 -6.17 3.84 -34.19
CA LEU A 445 -5.57 3.82 -35.53
C LEU A 445 -5.58 5.22 -36.16
N THR A 446 -6.67 5.97 -36.02
CA THR A 446 -6.74 7.35 -36.48
C THR A 446 -5.68 8.22 -35.79
N GLU A 447 -5.48 8.06 -34.48
CA GLU A 447 -4.49 8.86 -33.74
C GLU A 447 -3.05 8.47 -34.10
N VAL A 448 -2.71 7.17 -34.09
CA VAL A 448 -1.35 6.72 -34.42
C VAL A 448 -1.00 6.90 -35.90
N SER A 449 -1.99 7.01 -36.78
CA SER A 449 -1.76 7.29 -38.20
C SER A 449 -1.04 8.62 -38.47
N ARG A 450 -1.05 9.53 -37.48
CA ARG A 450 -0.35 10.82 -37.53
C ARG A 450 1.16 10.70 -37.32
N ASP A 451 1.61 9.56 -36.79
CA ASP A 451 3.02 9.28 -36.54
C ASP A 451 3.73 8.89 -37.84
N ARG A 452 4.78 9.62 -38.20
CA ARG A 452 5.58 9.39 -39.42
C ARG A 452 6.41 8.11 -39.32
N ASN A 453 6.70 7.67 -38.11
CA ASN A 453 7.55 6.50 -37.85
C ASN A 453 6.71 5.22 -37.77
N LEU A 454 5.38 5.31 -37.93
CA LEU A 454 4.50 4.14 -37.97
C LEU A 454 4.64 3.40 -39.30
N LEU A 455 5.13 2.16 -39.23
CA LEU A 455 5.26 1.28 -40.39
C LEU A 455 3.89 0.79 -40.91
N MET A 456 3.77 0.67 -42.23
CA MET A 456 2.55 0.21 -42.91
C MET A 456 2.15 -1.19 -42.45
N THR A 457 3.12 -2.08 -42.25
CA THR A 457 2.88 -3.44 -41.78
C THR A 457 2.24 -3.45 -40.39
N LYS A 458 2.69 -2.60 -39.46
CA LYS A 458 2.08 -2.48 -38.13
C LYS A 458 0.67 -1.91 -38.19
N PHE A 459 0.45 -0.89 -39.03
CA PHE A 459 -0.87 -0.31 -39.25
C PHE A 459 -1.85 -1.36 -39.81
N GLN A 460 -1.42 -2.11 -40.83
CA GLN A 460 -2.23 -3.16 -41.47
C GLN A 460 -2.58 -4.29 -40.47
N VAL A 461 -1.59 -4.81 -39.74
CA VAL A 461 -1.82 -5.89 -38.75
C VAL A 461 -2.86 -5.46 -37.73
N LEU A 462 -2.79 -4.24 -37.21
CA LEU A 462 -3.75 -3.75 -36.21
C LEU A 462 -5.15 -3.48 -36.82
N ALA A 463 -5.22 -3.00 -38.07
CA ALA A 463 -6.47 -2.82 -38.79
C ALA A 463 -7.23 -4.14 -39.04
N GLU A 464 -6.48 -5.19 -39.37
CA GLU A 464 -6.98 -6.53 -39.69
C GLU A 464 -7.14 -7.44 -38.46
N ALA A 465 -6.65 -7.03 -37.28
CA ALA A 465 -6.64 -7.88 -36.08
C ALA A 465 -8.04 -8.27 -35.57
N LEU A 466 -9.07 -7.47 -35.85
CA LEU A 466 -10.45 -7.75 -35.44
C LEU A 466 -11.24 -8.49 -36.53
N PRO A 467 -12.07 -9.49 -36.18
CA PRO A 467 -12.97 -10.15 -37.13
C PRO A 467 -13.93 -9.16 -37.80
N GLU A 468 -14.29 -9.40 -39.05
CA GLU A 468 -15.22 -8.55 -39.84
C GLU A 468 -16.57 -8.34 -39.12
N SER A 469 -17.07 -9.36 -38.42
CA SER A 469 -18.31 -9.29 -37.64
C SER A 469 -18.27 -8.34 -36.43
N SER A 470 -17.09 -7.80 -36.09
CA SER A 470 -16.94 -6.83 -35.00
C SER A 470 -17.40 -5.43 -35.40
N ARG A 471 -17.29 -5.09 -36.69
CA ARG A 471 -17.63 -3.78 -37.23
C ARG A 471 -19.04 -3.78 -37.80
N THR A 472 -19.86 -2.83 -37.35
CA THR A 472 -21.18 -2.55 -37.96
C THR A 472 -21.08 -1.53 -39.08
N CYS A 473 -19.98 -0.76 -39.11
CA CYS A 473 -19.65 0.23 -40.12
C CYS A 473 -18.12 0.41 -40.13
N ASP A 474 -17.54 0.57 -41.32
CA ASP A 474 -16.09 0.71 -41.51
C ASP A 474 -15.64 2.17 -41.67
N ASP A 475 -16.54 3.16 -41.53
CA ASP A 475 -16.21 4.58 -41.69
C ASP A 475 -15.03 5.02 -40.80
N GLY A 476 -14.98 4.50 -39.57
CA GLY A 476 -13.88 4.77 -38.63
C GLY A 476 -12.54 4.26 -39.15
N LEU A 477 -12.52 3.04 -39.68
CA LEU A 477 -11.35 2.42 -40.27
C LEU A 477 -10.90 3.15 -41.54
N TYR A 478 -11.84 3.46 -42.45
CA TYR A 478 -11.52 4.22 -43.67
C TYR A 478 -10.96 5.61 -43.36
N ARG A 479 -11.46 6.28 -42.31
CA ARG A 479 -10.91 7.56 -41.85
C ARG A 479 -9.47 7.41 -41.32
N ALA A 480 -9.17 6.32 -40.62
CA ALA A 480 -7.81 6.04 -40.17
C ALA A 480 -6.87 5.77 -41.35
N ILE A 481 -7.32 4.99 -42.36
CA ILE A 481 -6.56 4.71 -43.58
C ILE A 481 -6.28 6.01 -44.36
N ASP A 482 -7.29 6.85 -44.57
CA ASP A 482 -7.13 8.14 -45.25
C ASP A 482 -6.12 9.05 -44.53
N SER A 483 -6.19 9.10 -43.19
CA SER A 483 -5.25 9.86 -42.36
C SER A 483 -3.82 9.33 -42.50
N TYR A 484 -3.64 8.01 -42.50
CA TYR A 484 -2.33 7.36 -42.67
C TYR A 484 -1.70 7.64 -44.03
N LEU A 485 -2.49 7.47 -45.11
CA LEU A 485 -2.03 7.71 -46.48
C LEU A 485 -1.64 9.18 -46.70
N LYS A 486 -2.37 10.12 -46.08
CA LYS A 486 -2.03 11.56 -46.14
C LYS A 486 -0.66 11.85 -45.53
N VAL A 487 -0.32 11.26 -44.38
CA VAL A 487 0.98 11.47 -43.72
C VAL A 487 2.12 10.87 -44.53
N ILE A 488 1.93 9.67 -45.07
CA ILE A 488 2.91 9.03 -45.95
C ILE A 488 3.17 9.90 -47.19
N TYR A 489 2.10 10.31 -47.89
CA TYR A 489 2.22 11.11 -49.10
C TYR A 489 2.96 12.43 -48.86
N LEU A 490 2.67 13.11 -47.74
CA LEU A 490 3.36 14.34 -47.36
C LEU A 490 4.85 14.11 -47.06
N THR A 491 5.19 12.99 -46.41
CA THR A 491 6.58 12.63 -46.09
C THR A 491 7.38 12.41 -47.37
N TYR A 492 6.89 11.56 -48.29
CA TYR A 492 7.54 11.30 -49.58
C TYR A 492 7.67 12.58 -50.44
N ARG A 493 6.67 13.46 -50.42
CA ARG A 493 6.71 14.73 -51.16
C ARG A 493 7.77 15.68 -50.60
N CYS A 494 7.89 15.78 -49.27
CA CYS A 494 8.90 16.60 -48.62
C CYS A 494 10.33 16.10 -48.89
N GLU A 495 10.57 14.79 -48.79
CA GLU A 495 11.88 14.18 -49.10
C GLU A 495 12.30 14.45 -50.56
N ASN A 496 11.37 14.35 -51.50
CA ASN A 496 11.62 14.66 -52.91
C ASN A 496 11.96 16.15 -53.14
N ILE A 497 11.28 17.07 -52.44
CA ILE A 497 11.56 18.51 -52.55
C ILE A 497 12.93 18.85 -51.94
N ILE A 498 13.25 18.28 -50.78
CA ILE A 498 14.53 18.50 -50.09
C ILE A 498 15.67 17.92 -50.94
N SER A 499 15.53 16.69 -51.44
CA SER A 499 16.52 16.05 -52.31
C SER A 499 16.81 16.90 -53.56
N ARG A 500 15.77 17.46 -54.20
CA ARG A 500 15.93 18.37 -55.35
C ARG A 500 16.60 19.69 -54.97
N LYS A 501 16.31 20.26 -53.79
CA LYS A 501 16.93 21.52 -53.32
C LYS A 501 18.39 21.33 -52.90
N ILE A 502 18.74 20.19 -52.30
CA ILE A 502 20.13 19.86 -51.93
C ILE A 502 20.96 19.58 -53.20
N PHE A 503 20.40 18.86 -54.18
CA PHE A 503 21.09 18.65 -55.47
C PHE A 503 21.38 19.97 -56.19
N LYS A 504 20.46 20.94 -56.15
CA LYS A 504 20.66 22.28 -56.73
C LYS A 504 21.64 23.19 -55.97
N LYS A 505 22.08 22.81 -54.76
CA LYS A 505 23.09 23.55 -53.97
C LYS A 505 24.50 22.95 -54.07
N LYS A 506 24.64 21.76 -54.65
CA LYS A 506 25.93 21.05 -54.86
C LYS A 506 26.43 21.12 -56.31
N VAL A 507 25.69 21.78 -57.20
CA VAL A 507 26.09 22.21 -58.54
C VAL A 507 26.20 23.72 -58.49
#